data_AF-A0A1J7I0E0-F1
#
_entry.id   AF-A0A1J7I0E0-F1
#
_cell.length_a   1.000
_cell.length_b   1.000
_cell.length_c   1.000
_cell.angle_alpha   90.00
_cell.angle_beta   90.00
_cell.angle_gamma   90.00
#
_symmetry.space_group_name_H-M   'P 1'
#
loop_
_entity.id
_entity.type
_entity.pdbx_description
1 polymer ?
#
loop_
_entity_poly.entity_id
_entity_poly.type
_entity_poly.pdbx_seq_one_letter_code
_entity_poly.pdbx_strand_id
1 'polypeptide(L)'
;MLLSSCSSGCNCGSSCLNKAFQHRPVKKMKLVQTEKCGSGIVADEDIKLGDFIIEYVGEVIDDKTCEERLWKMKHRGETNFYLCEINRDMVIDATYKGNKSRYINHSCCPNTEMQKWIIDGETRIGIFATCDIQKGEHLTYDYQFVQFGADQDCHCGAVGCRRKLGVKPGKPKMSSDAALKLVAYQVYQNRGLQIGSSKVVDQSKCLRNCIGEVIRIKHLENVRFGIIKRFDKYTQKHSIMFENGCVEIYDMSKEDWELVGL
;
A
#
# COMPACT_ATOMS: atom_id res chain seq x y z
N MET A 1 -21.34 -8.60 -5.82
CA MET A 1 -22.09 -8.09 -4.65
C MET A 1 -21.56 -6.71 -4.32
N LEU A 2 -22.42 -5.78 -3.88
CA LEU A 2 -21.97 -4.51 -3.33
C LEU A 2 -21.52 -4.75 -1.88
N LEU A 3 -20.26 -4.45 -1.57
CA LEU A 3 -19.71 -4.55 -0.21
C LEU A 3 -20.14 -3.31 0.59
N SER A 4 -21.39 -3.32 1.04
CA SER A 4 -22.00 -2.23 1.79
C SER A 4 -22.89 -2.77 2.89
N SER A 5 -22.89 -2.15 4.06
CA SER A 5 -23.83 -2.52 5.13
C SER A 5 -25.20 -1.87 4.95
N CYS A 6 -26.23 -2.50 5.49
CA CYS A 6 -27.51 -1.85 5.71
C CYS A 6 -27.35 -0.71 6.73
N SER A 7 -28.12 0.36 6.53
CA SER A 7 -28.22 1.47 7.49
C SER A 7 -29.02 1.06 8.73
N SER A 8 -29.02 1.93 9.74
CA SER A 8 -29.85 1.78 10.95
C SER A 8 -31.36 1.69 10.64
N GLY A 9 -31.81 2.20 9.49
CA GLY A 9 -33.19 2.11 9.00
C GLY A 9 -33.56 0.78 8.31
N CYS A 10 -32.76 -0.26 8.46
CA CYS A 10 -33.02 -1.56 7.83
C CYS A 10 -34.29 -2.23 8.39
N ASN A 11 -35.22 -2.59 7.50
CA ASN A 11 -36.45 -3.31 7.87
C ASN A 11 -36.20 -4.72 8.44
N CYS A 12 -34.99 -5.27 8.31
CA CYS A 12 -34.62 -6.56 8.90
C CYS A 12 -34.39 -6.48 10.41
N GLY A 13 -34.36 -5.29 11.03
CA GLY A 13 -34.18 -5.15 12.47
C GLY A 13 -32.93 -5.86 13.00
N SER A 14 -33.08 -6.59 14.11
CA SER A 14 -31.97 -7.30 14.78
C SER A 14 -31.46 -8.53 14.02
N SER A 15 -32.24 -9.09 13.09
CA SER A 15 -31.90 -10.27 12.29
C SER A 15 -31.16 -9.94 10.98
N CYS A 16 -30.89 -8.65 10.71
CA CYS A 16 -30.04 -8.25 9.59
C CYS A 16 -28.66 -8.92 9.69
N LEU A 17 -28.25 -9.68 8.68
CA LEU A 17 -26.89 -10.23 8.60
C LEU A 17 -25.90 -9.23 7.98
N ASN A 18 -26.42 -8.22 7.26
CA ASN A 18 -25.63 -7.20 6.58
C ASN A 18 -25.44 -5.93 7.42
N LYS A 19 -25.03 -6.08 8.68
CA LYS A 19 -24.84 -4.95 9.61
C LYS A 19 -23.52 -4.22 9.37
N ALA A 20 -23.41 -2.99 9.85
CA ALA A 20 -22.13 -2.30 9.99
C ALA A 20 -21.16 -3.12 10.87
N PHE A 21 -19.85 -2.99 10.65
CA PHE A 21 -18.83 -3.77 11.36
C PHE A 21 -18.91 -3.64 12.88
N GLN A 22 -19.19 -2.44 13.39
CA GLN A 22 -19.39 -2.16 14.81
C GLN A 22 -20.52 -2.97 15.48
N HIS A 23 -21.41 -3.56 14.68
CA HIS A 23 -22.51 -4.41 15.16
C HIS A 23 -22.34 -5.89 14.78
N ARG A 24 -21.20 -6.26 14.17
CA ARG A 24 -20.86 -7.65 13.89
C ARG A 24 -20.05 -8.22 15.06
N PRO A 25 -20.29 -9.48 15.46
CA PRO A 25 -19.47 -10.13 16.46
C PRO A 25 -18.04 -10.31 15.91
N VAL A 26 -17.07 -9.75 16.61
CA VAL A 26 -15.64 -9.96 16.34
C VAL A 26 -15.25 -11.37 16.78
N LYS A 27 -14.46 -12.09 15.98
CA LYS A 27 -14.02 -13.44 16.32
C LYS A 27 -12.98 -13.44 17.43
N LYS A 28 -12.99 -14.47 18.28
CA LYS A 28 -12.02 -14.66 19.36
C LYS A 28 -10.65 -14.96 18.77
N MET A 29 -9.65 -14.23 19.25
CA MET A 29 -8.29 -14.32 18.74
C MET A 29 -7.26 -14.00 19.82
N LYS A 30 -6.11 -14.66 19.74
CA LYS A 30 -5.03 -14.58 20.71
C LYS A 30 -3.76 -14.03 20.06
N LEU A 31 -3.10 -13.11 20.75
CA LEU A 31 -1.77 -12.62 20.39
C LEU A 31 -0.73 -13.67 20.79
N VAL A 32 0.17 -14.00 19.86
CA VAL A 32 1.26 -14.95 20.08
C VAL A 32 2.58 -14.35 19.61
N GLN A 33 3.70 -14.83 20.13
CA GLN A 33 5.02 -14.54 19.55
C GLN A 33 5.33 -15.57 18.47
N THR A 34 5.80 -15.08 17.33
CA THR A 34 6.28 -15.91 16.22
C THR A 34 7.79 -15.93 16.21
N GLU A 35 8.39 -16.96 15.62
CA GLU A 35 9.84 -17.12 15.62
C GLU A 35 10.57 -16.02 14.83
N LYS A 36 9.97 -15.53 13.74
CA LYS A 36 10.66 -14.65 12.75
C LYS A 36 9.92 -13.36 12.39
N CYS A 37 8.63 -13.24 12.75
CA CYS A 37 7.77 -12.13 12.33
C CYS A 37 7.30 -11.28 13.53
N GLY A 38 7.92 -11.43 14.70
CA GLY A 38 7.48 -10.77 15.92
C GLY A 38 6.11 -11.27 16.38
N SER A 39 5.22 -10.35 16.77
CA SER A 39 3.87 -10.71 17.21
C SER A 39 2.99 -11.18 16.04
N GLY A 40 2.14 -12.17 16.32
CA GLY A 40 1.17 -12.72 15.37
C GLY A 40 -0.20 -12.95 16.03
N ILE A 41 -1.22 -13.23 15.21
CA ILE A 41 -2.55 -13.59 15.68
C ILE A 41 -2.87 -15.03 15.32
N VAL A 42 -3.47 -15.76 16.27
CA VAL A 42 -4.11 -17.06 16.04
C VAL A 42 -5.59 -17.01 16.39
N ALA A 43 -6.39 -17.85 15.75
CA ALA A 43 -7.79 -18.05 16.08
C ALA A 43 -7.93 -18.67 17.48
N ASP A 44 -8.87 -18.20 18.30
CA ASP A 44 -9.19 -18.77 19.63
C ASP A 44 -10.58 -19.47 19.66
N GLU A 45 -11.19 -19.59 18.48
CA GLU A 45 -12.38 -20.38 18.18
C GLU A 45 -12.34 -20.83 16.71
N ASP A 46 -13.21 -21.76 16.33
CA ASP A 46 -13.37 -22.15 14.92
C ASP A 46 -14.10 -21.03 14.16
N ILE A 47 -13.60 -20.71 12.96
CA ILE A 47 -14.11 -19.64 12.10
C ILE A 47 -14.52 -20.27 10.77
N LYS A 48 -15.70 -19.92 10.25
CA LYS A 48 -16.21 -20.45 8.99
C LYS A 48 -15.86 -19.57 7.81
N LEU A 49 -15.78 -20.17 6.63
CA LEU A 49 -15.64 -19.45 5.37
C LEU A 49 -16.61 -18.26 5.29
N GLY A 50 -16.09 -17.08 4.95
CA GLY A 50 -16.87 -15.85 4.78
C GLY A 50 -17.19 -15.11 6.09
N ASP A 51 -16.82 -15.65 7.25
CA ASP A 51 -17.03 -14.97 8.52
C ASP A 51 -16.25 -13.64 8.58
N PHE A 52 -16.90 -12.61 9.13
CA PHE A 52 -16.22 -11.39 9.56
C PHE A 52 -15.34 -11.68 10.78
N ILE A 53 -14.06 -11.34 10.69
CA ILE A 53 -13.08 -11.58 11.75
C ILE A 53 -12.95 -10.33 12.63
N ILE A 54 -12.50 -9.22 12.03
CA ILE A 54 -12.23 -7.95 12.72
C ILE A 54 -12.11 -6.82 11.71
N GLU A 55 -12.40 -5.58 12.13
CA GLU A 55 -12.11 -4.37 11.35
C GLU A 55 -10.63 -3.97 11.51
N TYR A 56 -9.99 -3.58 10.41
CA TYR A 56 -8.67 -2.95 10.46
C TYR A 56 -8.82 -1.47 10.79
N VAL A 57 -8.52 -1.09 12.02
CA VAL A 57 -8.70 0.28 12.53
C VAL A 57 -7.39 0.92 12.92
N GLY A 58 -7.32 2.23 12.75
CA GLY A 58 -6.20 3.08 13.14
C GLY A 58 -6.52 4.54 12.90
N GLU A 59 -5.50 5.39 12.90
CA GLU A 59 -5.68 6.79 12.52
C GLU A 59 -5.86 6.90 11.01
N VAL A 60 -6.94 7.54 10.55
CA VAL A 60 -7.07 7.88 9.14
C VAL A 60 -6.24 9.14 8.90
N ILE A 61 -5.19 8.99 8.09
CA ILE A 61 -4.25 10.06 7.78
C ILE A 61 -4.23 10.33 6.29
N ASP A 62 -3.91 11.58 5.95
CA ASP A 62 -3.63 11.96 4.58
C ASP A 62 -2.24 11.47 4.17
N ASP A 63 -2.00 11.51 2.87
CA ASP A 63 -0.77 11.03 2.29
C ASP A 63 0.47 11.81 2.76
N LYS A 64 0.33 13.13 2.98
CA LYS A 64 1.42 13.96 3.52
C LYS A 64 1.87 13.45 4.88
N THR A 65 0.91 13.21 5.78
CA THR A 65 1.19 12.66 7.11
C THR A 65 1.76 11.25 7.00
N CYS A 66 1.26 10.45 6.05
CA CYS A 66 1.76 9.11 5.78
C CYS A 66 3.25 9.14 5.40
N GLU A 67 3.63 9.99 4.43
CA GLU A 67 5.01 10.15 4.00
C GLU A 67 5.93 10.63 5.13
N GLU A 68 5.50 11.66 5.88
CA GLU A 68 6.28 12.17 7.02
C GLU A 68 6.53 11.08 8.08
N ARG A 69 5.53 10.25 8.38
CA ARG A 69 5.65 9.13 9.33
C ARG A 69 6.57 8.05 8.79
N LEU A 70 6.42 7.69 7.52
CA LEU A 70 7.25 6.73 6.82
C LEU A 70 8.74 7.11 6.84
N TRP A 71 9.08 8.37 6.57
CA TRP A 71 10.47 8.86 6.70
C TRP A 71 10.99 8.78 8.12
N LYS A 72 10.18 9.17 9.12
CA LYS A 72 10.56 9.05 10.54
C LYS A 72 10.83 7.60 10.94
N MET A 73 9.98 6.66 10.52
CA MET A 73 10.14 5.23 10.76
C MET A 73 11.44 4.71 10.11
N LYS A 74 11.71 5.08 8.86
CA LYS A 74 12.96 4.73 8.16
C LYS A 74 14.19 5.24 8.91
N HIS A 75 14.20 6.50 9.33
CA HIS A 75 15.32 7.09 10.08
C HIS A 75 15.55 6.43 11.44
N ARG A 76 14.50 5.89 12.05
CA ARG A 76 14.59 5.11 13.30
C ARG A 76 14.95 3.64 13.08
N GLY A 77 15.04 3.18 11.83
CA GLY A 77 15.28 1.77 11.51
C GLY A 77 14.10 0.86 11.87
N GLU A 78 12.87 1.39 11.90
CA GLU A 78 11.68 0.58 12.14
C GLU A 78 11.43 -0.36 10.96
N THR A 79 11.11 -1.62 11.28
CA THR A 79 10.90 -2.67 10.28
C THR A 79 9.44 -3.09 10.15
N ASN A 80 8.57 -2.71 11.09
CA ASN A 80 7.15 -3.07 11.07
C ASN A 80 6.32 -1.86 10.67
N PHE A 81 5.57 -1.98 9.57
CA PHE A 81 4.72 -0.92 9.04
C PHE A 81 3.25 -1.34 9.13
N TYR A 82 2.41 -0.45 9.66
CA TYR A 82 0.99 -0.73 9.93
C TYR A 82 0.05 0.17 9.12
N LEU A 83 0.41 0.39 7.85
CA LEU A 83 -0.29 1.29 6.93
C LEU A 83 -1.18 0.50 5.98
N CYS A 84 -2.45 0.91 5.84
CA CYS A 84 -3.41 0.29 4.94
C CYS A 84 -4.11 1.35 4.09
N GLU A 85 -3.94 1.28 2.76
CA GLU A 85 -4.54 2.24 1.82
C GLU A 85 -6.06 1.99 1.65
N ILE A 86 -6.87 2.97 2.05
CA ILE A 86 -8.32 2.95 1.88
C ILE A 86 -8.69 3.38 0.46
N ASN A 87 -8.17 4.52 0.03
CA ASN A 87 -8.32 5.09 -1.30
C ASN A 87 -7.15 6.06 -1.57
N ARG A 88 -7.21 6.79 -2.69
CA ARG A 88 -6.09 7.59 -3.21
C ARG A 88 -5.52 8.64 -2.25
N ASP A 89 -6.29 9.08 -1.23
CA ASP A 89 -5.88 10.17 -0.33
C ASP A 89 -6.04 9.80 1.15
N MET A 90 -6.39 8.56 1.46
CA MET A 90 -6.65 8.12 2.84
C MET A 90 -5.96 6.78 3.13
N VAL A 91 -5.14 6.82 4.17
CA VAL A 91 -4.43 5.66 4.70
C VAL A 91 -4.83 5.45 6.16
N ILE A 92 -5.11 4.21 6.55
CA ILE A 92 -5.24 3.82 7.96
C ILE A 92 -3.84 3.53 8.49
N ASP A 93 -3.38 4.34 9.44
CA ASP A 93 -2.16 4.10 10.18
C ASP A 93 -2.47 3.52 11.57
N ALA A 94 -2.22 2.22 11.71
CA ALA A 94 -2.38 1.49 12.96
C ALA A 94 -1.11 1.46 13.83
N THR A 95 -0.11 2.32 13.55
CA THR A 95 1.17 2.34 14.26
C THR A 95 0.99 2.71 15.74
N TYR A 96 0.28 3.80 16.04
CA TYR A 96 0.10 4.32 17.41
C TYR A 96 -1.28 4.02 18.00
N LYS A 97 -2.33 3.98 17.17
CA LYS A 97 -3.69 3.65 17.58
C LYS A 97 -4.21 2.56 16.67
N GLY A 98 -4.77 1.49 17.22
CA GLY A 98 -5.32 0.40 16.44
C GLY A 98 -5.86 -0.71 17.34
N ASN A 99 -6.20 -1.84 16.74
CA ASN A 99 -6.66 -3.04 17.46
C ASN A 99 -5.80 -4.26 17.11
N LYS A 100 -6.25 -5.47 17.46
CA LYS A 100 -5.51 -6.72 17.22
C LYS A 100 -5.21 -7.01 15.74
N SER A 101 -5.97 -6.42 14.80
CA SER A 101 -5.79 -6.62 13.35
C SER A 101 -4.40 -6.25 12.84
N ARG A 102 -3.74 -5.28 13.47
CA ARG A 102 -2.37 -4.84 13.12
C ARG A 102 -1.31 -5.92 13.28
N TYR A 103 -1.59 -6.97 14.05
CA TYR A 103 -0.68 -8.10 14.31
C TYR A 103 -0.96 -9.31 13.43
N ILE A 104 -1.91 -9.23 12.50
CA ILE A 104 -2.17 -10.31 11.55
C ILE A 104 -1.05 -10.28 10.51
N ASN A 105 -0.31 -11.39 10.40
CA ASN A 105 0.90 -11.47 9.59
C ASN A 105 0.61 -11.77 8.13
N HIS A 106 1.64 -11.56 7.30
CA HIS A 106 1.60 -11.92 5.90
C HIS A 106 1.62 -13.44 5.67
N SER A 107 0.82 -13.93 4.72
CA SER A 107 1.07 -15.21 4.04
C SER A 107 0.90 -15.09 2.53
N CYS A 108 1.74 -15.82 1.77
CA CYS A 108 1.58 -16.00 0.32
C CYS A 108 0.45 -16.98 -0.02
N CYS A 109 -0.03 -17.75 0.96
CA CYS A 109 -1.24 -18.58 0.87
C CYS A 109 -2.09 -18.27 2.11
N PRO A 110 -2.77 -17.11 2.13
CA PRO A 110 -3.51 -16.67 3.30
C PRO A 110 -4.85 -17.39 3.48
N ASN A 111 -5.36 -17.38 4.71
CA ASN A 111 -6.68 -17.87 5.08
C ASN A 111 -7.69 -16.75 5.38
N THR A 112 -7.25 -15.49 5.26
CA THR A 112 -8.11 -14.31 5.41
C THR A 112 -7.82 -13.29 4.29
N GLU A 113 -8.78 -12.40 4.04
CA GLU A 113 -8.63 -11.29 3.10
C GLU A 113 -9.16 -9.98 3.68
N MET A 114 -8.61 -8.87 3.19
CA MET A 114 -9.11 -7.53 3.47
C MET A 114 -10.16 -7.12 2.44
N GLN A 115 -11.31 -6.65 2.90
CA GLN A 115 -12.40 -6.17 2.06
C GLN A 115 -12.72 -4.71 2.37
N LYS A 116 -12.81 -3.88 1.31
CA LYS A 116 -13.29 -2.50 1.38
C LYS A 116 -14.82 -2.50 1.42
N TRP A 117 -15.39 -1.92 2.46
CA TRP A 117 -16.83 -1.81 2.64
C TRP A 117 -17.25 -0.34 2.78
N ILE A 118 -18.39 0.01 2.18
CA ILE A 118 -19.02 1.31 2.43
C ILE A 118 -20.06 1.15 3.56
N ILE A 119 -19.85 1.84 4.67
CA ILE A 119 -20.67 1.76 5.88
C ILE A 119 -21.01 3.20 6.26
N ASP A 120 -22.30 3.55 6.21
CA ASP A 120 -22.80 4.89 6.49
C ASP A 120 -22.08 6.00 5.69
N GLY A 121 -21.70 5.69 4.45
CA GLY A 121 -20.99 6.61 3.55
C GLY A 121 -19.47 6.65 3.74
N GLU A 122 -18.94 5.99 4.77
CA GLU A 122 -17.50 5.88 5.03
C GLU A 122 -16.92 4.58 4.47
N THR A 123 -15.71 4.62 3.93
CA THR A 123 -15.00 3.40 3.53
C THR A 123 -14.27 2.81 4.73
N ARG A 124 -14.55 1.53 5.02
CA ARG A 124 -13.96 0.78 6.13
C ARG A 124 -13.34 -0.51 5.62
N ILE A 125 -12.33 -1.02 6.34
CA ILE A 125 -11.61 -2.24 5.97
C ILE A 125 -11.98 -3.36 6.95
N GLY A 126 -12.68 -4.38 6.47
CA GLY A 126 -12.97 -5.59 7.23
C GLY A 126 -12.06 -6.73 6.83
N ILE A 127 -11.69 -7.58 7.77
CA ILE A 127 -10.95 -8.81 7.52
C ILE A 127 -11.93 -9.98 7.59
N PHE A 128 -11.92 -10.83 6.57
CA PHE A 128 -12.86 -11.94 6.40
C PHE A 128 -12.13 -13.25 6.16
N ALA A 129 -12.70 -14.37 6.61
CA ALA A 129 -12.16 -15.69 6.36
C ALA A 129 -12.38 -16.13 4.90
N THR A 130 -11.34 -16.65 4.25
CA THR A 130 -11.41 -17.19 2.88
C THR A 130 -11.48 -18.71 2.83
N CYS A 131 -11.45 -19.36 3.99
CA CYS A 131 -11.69 -20.78 4.19
C CYS A 131 -12.23 -21.03 5.62
N ASP A 132 -12.58 -22.27 5.94
CA ASP A 132 -12.75 -22.67 7.34
C ASP A 132 -11.37 -22.62 8.04
N ILE A 133 -11.33 -22.04 9.24
CA ILE A 133 -10.11 -21.86 10.05
C ILE A 133 -10.36 -22.50 11.41
N GLN A 134 -9.47 -23.40 11.84
CA GLN A 134 -9.57 -24.07 13.12
C GLN A 134 -8.97 -23.22 14.24
N LYS A 135 -9.49 -23.41 15.46
CA LYS A 135 -8.87 -22.84 16.66
C LYS A 135 -7.38 -23.19 16.72
N GLY A 136 -6.55 -22.18 16.95
CA GLY A 136 -5.09 -22.29 17.05
C GLY A 136 -4.36 -21.99 15.75
N GLU A 137 -5.03 -21.94 14.60
CA GLU A 137 -4.39 -21.57 13.34
C GLU A 137 -4.04 -20.08 13.30
N HIS A 138 -2.91 -19.77 12.66
CA HIS A 138 -2.50 -18.39 12.41
C HIS A 138 -3.46 -17.71 11.43
N LEU A 139 -3.96 -16.53 11.79
CA LEU A 139 -4.68 -15.67 10.86
C LEU A 139 -3.66 -14.91 10.03
N THR A 140 -3.82 -14.94 8.70
CA THR A 140 -2.91 -14.27 7.77
C THR A 140 -3.64 -13.73 6.55
N TYR A 141 -3.16 -12.62 5.98
CA TYR A 141 -3.63 -12.11 4.68
C TYR A 141 -2.44 -11.79 3.74
N ASP A 142 -2.72 -11.70 2.44
CA ASP A 142 -1.73 -11.16 1.51
C ASP A 142 -1.64 -9.65 1.70
N TYR A 143 -0.47 -9.21 2.10
CA TYR A 143 -0.12 -7.83 2.36
C TYR A 143 -0.27 -6.98 1.09
N GLN A 144 0.03 -7.54 -0.09
CA GLN A 144 0.02 -6.83 -1.38
C GLN A 144 0.78 -5.49 -1.37
N PHE A 145 1.73 -5.33 -0.43
CA PHE A 145 2.41 -4.07 -0.14
C PHE A 145 3.11 -3.48 -1.36
N VAL A 146 3.13 -2.15 -1.44
CA VAL A 146 4.20 -1.41 -2.09
C VAL A 146 5.37 -1.38 -1.12
N GLN A 147 6.50 -1.96 -1.52
CA GLN A 147 7.63 -2.15 -0.62
C GLN A 147 8.23 -0.79 -0.22
N PHE A 148 8.25 -0.51 1.08
CA PHE A 148 8.89 0.64 1.68
C PHE A 148 10.11 0.19 2.50
N GLY A 149 11.28 0.77 2.24
CA GLY A 149 12.52 0.37 2.93
C GLY A 149 13.15 -0.92 2.38
N ALA A 150 13.98 -1.57 3.21
CA ALA A 150 14.81 -2.70 2.79
C ALA A 150 13.99 -3.95 2.41
N ASP A 151 14.54 -4.78 1.52
CA ASP A 151 13.98 -6.10 1.15
C ASP A 151 13.79 -6.98 2.39
N GLN A 152 12.53 -7.22 2.78
CA GLN A 152 12.20 -8.14 3.86
C GLN A 152 11.91 -9.54 3.31
N ASP A 153 12.49 -10.55 3.96
CA ASP A 153 12.23 -11.94 3.65
C ASP A 153 10.83 -12.38 4.11
N CYS A 154 10.16 -13.16 3.27
CA CYS A 154 8.88 -13.74 3.59
C CYS A 154 9.11 -15.08 4.30
N HIS A 155 8.69 -15.16 5.57
CA HIS A 155 8.80 -16.35 6.42
C HIS A 155 7.46 -17.07 6.62
N CYS A 156 6.49 -16.89 5.71
CA CYS A 156 5.14 -17.44 5.88
C CYS A 156 5.03 -18.98 5.81
N GLY A 157 6.08 -19.68 5.37
CA GLY A 157 6.09 -21.15 5.29
C GLY A 157 5.24 -21.77 4.19
N ALA A 158 4.47 -20.99 3.42
CA ALA A 158 3.64 -21.49 2.33
C ALA A 158 4.50 -22.18 1.24
N VAL A 159 3.99 -23.27 0.67
CA VAL A 159 4.67 -24.02 -0.42
C VAL A 159 4.99 -23.10 -1.62
N GLY A 160 4.05 -22.20 -1.96
CA GLY A 160 4.21 -21.20 -3.02
C GLY A 160 4.79 -19.85 -2.54
N CYS A 161 5.59 -19.81 -1.48
CA CYS A 161 6.10 -18.56 -0.91
C CYS A 161 6.94 -17.75 -1.91
N ARG A 162 6.64 -16.45 -2.04
CA ARG A 162 7.34 -15.48 -2.90
C ARG A 162 8.74 -15.10 -2.40
N ARG A 163 9.18 -15.64 -1.27
CA ARG A 163 10.48 -15.40 -0.59
C ARG A 163 10.73 -13.99 -0.09
N LYS A 164 10.07 -12.97 -0.64
CA LYS A 164 10.16 -11.56 -0.24
C LYS A 164 8.77 -10.96 -0.04
N LEU A 165 8.64 -10.05 0.91
CA LEU A 165 7.43 -9.24 1.07
C LEU A 165 7.36 -8.19 -0.07
N GLY A 166 6.15 -7.89 -0.55
CA GLY A 166 5.91 -6.83 -1.56
C GLY A 166 6.19 -7.21 -3.02
N VAL A 167 6.62 -8.44 -3.33
CA VAL A 167 6.82 -8.88 -4.72
C VAL A 167 5.49 -9.25 -5.37
N LYS A 168 5.12 -8.53 -6.45
CA LYS A 168 4.05 -8.96 -7.36
C LYS A 168 4.66 -9.78 -8.50
N PRO A 169 4.10 -10.95 -8.86
CA PRO A 169 4.59 -11.72 -10.00
C PRO A 169 4.53 -10.87 -11.28
N GLY A 170 5.64 -10.83 -12.03
CA GLY A 170 5.72 -10.17 -13.35
C GLY A 170 6.17 -8.70 -13.37
N LYS A 171 6.52 -8.06 -12.24
CA LYS A 171 7.01 -6.67 -12.21
C LYS A 171 8.50 -6.58 -11.78
N PRO A 172 9.34 -5.77 -12.47
CA PRO A 172 10.72 -5.54 -12.05
C PRO A 172 10.79 -4.90 -10.66
N LYS A 173 11.77 -5.31 -9.85
CA LYS A 173 12.01 -4.74 -8.52
C LYS A 173 12.49 -3.28 -8.63
N MET A 174 11.89 -2.41 -7.83
CA MET A 174 12.30 -1.01 -7.66
C MET A 174 13.16 -0.86 -6.40
N SER A 175 14.16 0.02 -6.41
CA SER A 175 14.93 0.33 -5.20
C SER A 175 14.05 1.03 -4.16
N SER A 176 14.30 0.81 -2.87
CA SER A 176 13.54 1.39 -1.76
C SER A 176 13.38 2.91 -1.84
N ASP A 177 14.44 3.61 -2.26
CA ASP A 177 14.44 5.08 -2.44
C ASP A 177 13.66 5.53 -3.68
N ALA A 178 13.56 4.66 -4.68
CA ALA A 178 12.78 4.92 -5.89
C ALA A 178 11.29 4.71 -5.64
N ALA A 179 10.92 3.64 -4.91
CA ALA A 179 9.56 3.42 -4.45
C ALA A 179 9.08 4.57 -3.55
N LEU A 180 9.94 5.03 -2.64
CA LEU A 180 9.74 6.20 -1.78
C LEU A 180 9.41 7.46 -2.55
N LYS A 181 10.27 7.83 -3.51
CA LYS A 181 10.06 9.02 -4.33
C LYS A 181 8.75 8.90 -5.11
N LEU A 182 8.50 7.77 -5.77
CA LEU A 182 7.27 7.61 -6.56
C LEU A 182 5.99 7.66 -5.72
N VAL A 183 5.99 7.07 -4.53
CA VAL A 183 4.86 7.21 -3.59
C VAL A 183 4.70 8.68 -3.19
N ALA A 184 5.77 9.37 -2.79
CA ALA A 184 5.73 10.80 -2.45
C ALA A 184 5.21 11.71 -3.59
N TYR A 185 5.52 11.39 -4.85
CA TYR A 185 5.06 12.16 -6.00
C TYR A 185 3.63 11.83 -6.45
N GLN A 186 3.19 10.57 -6.32
CA GLN A 186 1.78 10.19 -6.51
C GLN A 186 0.88 10.95 -5.52
N VAL A 187 1.37 11.10 -4.30
CA VAL A 187 0.77 11.87 -3.20
C VAL A 187 0.72 13.38 -3.49
N TYR A 188 1.73 13.94 -4.15
CA TYR A 188 1.82 15.38 -4.44
C TYR A 188 0.79 15.86 -5.48
N GLN A 189 0.40 15.03 -6.46
CA GLN A 189 -0.47 15.43 -7.58
C GLN A 189 -1.98 15.30 -7.32
N ASN A 190 -2.42 14.60 -6.26
CA ASN A 190 -3.85 14.60 -5.90
C ASN A 190 -4.33 15.96 -5.34
N ARG A 191 -3.40 16.88 -5.04
CA ARG A 191 -3.67 18.31 -4.89
C ARG A 191 -3.84 18.92 -6.27
N GLY A 192 -5.09 19.00 -6.76
CA GLY A 192 -5.43 19.77 -7.96
C GLY A 192 -4.65 21.09 -7.99
N LEU A 193 -3.89 21.29 -9.05
CA LEU A 193 -2.99 22.42 -9.21
C LEU A 193 -3.82 23.72 -9.20
N GLN A 194 -3.71 24.51 -8.12
CA GLN A 194 -3.84 25.95 -8.29
C GLN A 194 -2.64 26.38 -9.11
N ILE A 195 -2.94 26.89 -10.31
CA ILE A 195 -1.99 27.43 -11.28
C ILE A 195 -1.21 28.56 -10.61
N GLY A 196 -0.05 28.20 -10.06
CA GLY A 196 0.97 29.13 -9.57
C GLY A 196 2.15 29.06 -10.51
N SER A 197 2.20 29.96 -11.49
CA SER A 197 3.35 30.15 -12.37
C SER A 197 4.65 30.22 -11.57
N SER A 198 5.57 29.28 -11.78
CA SER A 198 6.97 29.50 -11.49
C SER A 198 7.89 28.69 -12.38
N LYS A 199 8.45 29.43 -13.33
CA LYS A 199 9.80 29.32 -13.90
C LYS A 199 10.11 28.03 -14.67
N VAL A 200 10.06 28.19 -15.99
CA VAL A 200 10.84 27.43 -16.98
C VAL A 200 12.25 27.20 -16.43
N VAL A 201 12.52 25.98 -15.97
CA VAL A 201 13.88 25.55 -15.65
C VAL A 201 14.57 25.32 -16.99
N ASP A 202 15.61 26.10 -17.25
CA ASP A 202 16.46 26.05 -18.43
C ASP A 202 16.90 24.60 -18.73
N GLN A 203 16.29 24.00 -19.77
CA GLN A 203 16.48 22.60 -20.19
C GLN A 203 17.92 22.28 -20.58
N SER A 204 18.77 23.30 -20.79
CA SER A 204 20.18 23.14 -21.16
C SER A 204 21.10 22.68 -20.01
N LYS A 205 20.67 22.82 -18.74
CA LYS A 205 21.53 22.56 -17.56
C LYS A 205 21.51 21.12 -17.04
N CYS A 206 20.60 20.25 -17.47
CA CYS A 206 20.33 18.97 -16.79
C CYS A 206 20.75 17.69 -17.52
N LEU A 207 21.70 17.74 -18.45
CA LEU A 207 22.14 16.53 -19.19
C LEU A 207 23.23 15.71 -18.50
N ARG A 208 23.74 16.11 -17.33
CA ARG A 208 24.88 15.39 -16.68
C ARG A 208 24.67 14.95 -15.23
N ASN A 209 23.61 15.38 -14.54
CA ASN A 209 23.41 15.02 -13.13
C ASN A 209 21.93 14.80 -12.74
N CYS A 210 21.13 14.30 -13.69
CA CYS A 210 19.70 14.03 -13.50
C CYS A 210 19.40 12.61 -12.97
N ILE A 211 20.43 11.78 -12.75
CA ILE A 211 20.25 10.39 -12.29
C ILE A 211 19.69 10.39 -10.86
N GLY A 212 18.57 9.68 -10.67
CA GLY A 212 17.85 9.63 -9.40
C GLY A 212 16.78 10.70 -9.25
N GLU A 213 16.69 11.65 -10.19
CA GLU A 213 15.62 12.64 -10.24
C GLU A 213 14.32 12.03 -10.75
N VAL A 214 13.22 12.55 -10.24
CA VAL A 214 11.89 12.20 -10.70
C VAL A 214 11.46 13.15 -11.78
N ILE A 215 10.91 12.59 -12.84
CA ILE A 215 10.40 13.33 -13.97
C ILE A 215 8.94 13.00 -14.17
N ARG A 216 8.19 14.02 -14.55
CA ARG A 216 6.85 13.90 -15.07
C ARG A 216 6.94 13.97 -16.58
N ILE A 217 6.56 12.90 -17.28
CA ILE A 217 6.46 12.86 -18.74
C ILE A 217 4.99 12.97 -19.13
N LYS A 218 4.68 13.91 -20.01
CA LYS A 218 3.35 14.07 -20.60
C LYS A 218 3.38 13.50 -22.01
N HIS A 219 2.54 12.49 -22.27
CA HIS A 219 2.37 11.96 -23.61
C HIS A 219 0.87 11.93 -23.95
N LEU A 220 0.47 12.81 -24.88
CA LEU A 220 -0.92 13.07 -25.23
C LEU A 220 -1.73 13.49 -24.00
N GLU A 221 -2.58 12.60 -23.47
CA GLU A 221 -3.41 12.82 -22.28
C GLU A 221 -2.97 12.00 -21.06
N ASN A 222 -1.95 11.15 -21.21
CA ASN A 222 -1.44 10.32 -20.13
C ASN A 222 -0.20 10.95 -19.51
N VAL A 223 -0.30 11.22 -18.21
CA VAL A 223 0.83 11.63 -17.38
C VAL A 223 1.46 10.37 -16.79
N ARG A 224 2.77 10.22 -16.94
CA ARG A 224 3.53 9.13 -16.32
C ARG A 224 4.67 9.71 -15.50
N PHE A 225 4.88 9.13 -14.31
CA PHE A 225 6.03 9.48 -13.49
C PHE A 225 7.10 8.42 -13.63
N GLY A 226 8.34 8.87 -13.66
CA GLY A 226 9.47 8.00 -13.78
C GLY A 226 10.70 8.56 -13.10
N ILE A 227 11.61 7.66 -12.76
CA ILE A 227 12.90 8.00 -12.17
C ILE A 227 13.97 7.74 -13.20
N ILE A 228 14.81 8.75 -13.45
CA ILE A 228 15.95 8.61 -14.33
C ILE A 228 16.95 7.67 -13.67
N LYS A 229 17.15 6.48 -14.24
CA LYS A 229 18.10 5.48 -13.73
C LYS A 229 19.47 5.62 -14.36
N ARG A 230 19.53 6.02 -15.62
CA ARG A 230 20.78 6.10 -16.37
C ARG A 230 20.65 7.09 -17.51
N PHE A 231 21.75 7.75 -17.83
CA PHE A 231 21.93 8.50 -19.06
C PHE A 231 23.00 7.83 -19.92
N ASP A 232 22.69 7.56 -21.18
CA ASP A 232 23.64 7.07 -22.17
C ASP A 232 24.19 8.24 -23.00
N LYS A 233 25.48 8.51 -22.84
CA LYS A 233 26.19 9.61 -23.51
C LYS A 233 26.32 9.42 -25.02
N TYR A 234 26.27 8.19 -25.53
CA TYR A 234 26.41 7.92 -26.96
C TYR A 234 25.09 8.12 -27.70
N THR A 235 24.00 7.60 -27.13
CA THR A 235 22.66 7.70 -27.73
C THR A 235 21.91 8.97 -27.30
N GLN A 236 22.40 9.69 -26.28
CA GLN A 236 21.73 10.83 -25.63
C GLN A 236 20.35 10.46 -25.03
N LYS A 237 20.12 9.18 -24.76
CA LYS A 237 18.85 8.69 -24.20
C LYS A 237 18.97 8.39 -22.71
N HIS A 238 17.84 8.47 -22.02
CA HIS A 238 17.69 8.17 -20.61
C HIS A 238 16.93 6.86 -20.43
N SER A 239 17.41 6.02 -19.51
CA SER A 239 16.65 4.88 -19.00
C SER A 239 15.80 5.37 -17.84
N ILE A 240 14.48 5.24 -17.97
CA ILE A 240 13.51 5.75 -17.00
C ILE A 240 12.73 4.57 -16.44
N MET A 241 12.71 4.46 -15.12
CA MET A 241 11.89 3.49 -14.40
C MET A 241 10.57 4.13 -14.01
N PHE A 242 9.48 3.67 -14.61
CA PHE A 242 8.13 4.19 -14.39
C PHE A 242 7.46 3.56 -13.17
N GLU A 243 6.37 4.16 -12.72
CA GLU A 243 5.54 3.74 -11.56
C GLU A 243 5.06 2.29 -11.63
N ASN A 244 4.88 1.77 -12.84
CA ASN A 244 4.49 0.39 -13.07
C ASN A 244 5.66 -0.61 -12.90
N GLY A 245 6.88 -0.12 -12.62
CA GLY A 245 8.12 -0.87 -12.53
C GLY A 245 8.80 -1.10 -13.89
N CYS A 246 8.18 -0.71 -15.01
CA CYS A 246 8.75 -0.86 -16.34
C CYS A 246 9.91 0.13 -16.51
N VAL A 247 10.97 -0.35 -17.16
CA VAL A 247 12.09 0.49 -17.55
C VAL A 247 12.03 0.70 -19.05
N GLU A 248 11.90 1.94 -19.47
CA GLU A 248 11.83 2.32 -20.88
C GLU A 248 12.97 3.30 -21.21
N ILE A 249 13.39 3.33 -22.48
CA ILE A 249 14.45 4.22 -22.96
C ILE A 249 13.80 5.40 -23.66
N TYR A 250 14.00 6.61 -23.13
CA TYR A 250 13.45 7.84 -23.69
C TYR A 250 14.55 8.76 -24.20
N ASP A 251 14.27 9.37 -25.35
CA ASP A 251 14.97 10.56 -25.80
C ASP A 251 14.26 11.78 -25.20
N MET A 252 14.72 12.21 -24.03
CA MET A 252 14.10 13.30 -23.29
C MET A 252 14.19 14.65 -24.04
N SER A 253 14.98 14.78 -25.11
CA SER A 253 14.97 15.99 -25.94
C SER A 253 13.73 16.09 -26.84
N LYS A 254 12.98 15.00 -27.00
CA LYS A 254 11.82 14.89 -27.91
C LYS A 254 10.49 14.78 -27.20
N GLU A 255 10.49 14.81 -25.87
CA GLU A 255 9.32 14.57 -25.03
C GLU A 255 9.00 15.81 -24.23
N ASP A 256 7.73 16.01 -23.88
CA ASP A 256 7.34 17.03 -22.90
C ASP A 256 7.53 16.45 -21.48
N TRP A 257 8.54 16.96 -20.78
CA TRP A 257 8.86 16.51 -19.44
C TRP A 257 9.35 17.66 -18.56
N GLU A 258 9.21 17.47 -17.26
CA GLU A 258 9.75 18.37 -16.25
C GLU A 258 10.40 17.58 -15.12
N LEU A 259 11.45 18.17 -14.53
CA LEU A 259 11.96 17.72 -13.24
C LEU A 259 10.92 18.07 -12.18
N VAL A 260 10.55 17.07 -11.39
CA VAL A 260 9.67 17.30 -10.25
C VAL A 260 10.58 17.55 -9.04
N GLY A 261 10.97 18.82 -8.84
CA GLY A 261 11.75 19.23 -7.66
C GLY A 261 10.87 19.30 -6.41
N LEU A 262 11.46 19.00 -5.24
CA LEU A 262 10.91 19.39 -3.95
C LEU A 262 10.91 20.92 -3.79
#